data_AF-A0A1J6ID66-F1
#
_entry.id   AF-A0A1J6ID66-F1
#
_cell.length_a   1.000
_cell.length_b   1.000
_cell.length_c   1.000
_cell.angle_alpha   90.00
_cell.angle_beta   90.00
_cell.angle_gamma   90.00
#
_symmetry.space_group_name_H-M   'P 1'
#
loop_
_entity.id
_entity.type
_entity.pdbx_description
1 polymer ?
#
loop_
_entity_poly.entity_id
_entity_poly.type
_entity_poly.pdbx_seq_one_letter_code
_entity_poly.pdbx_strand_id
1 'polypeptide(L)'
;RPSKPPIWLIDYVLQPKKTTCHYPVSQHVSYNQLSSYYRAYLAAYSAIVEPRTFKEASADPKWIEAMQAENSALQDNNTWSLVDLPQGKVPIGCQ
;
A
#
# COMPACT_ATOMS: atom_id res chain seq x y z
N ARG A 1 -9.68 12.48 -21.95
CA ARG A 1 -10.03 11.12 -22.42
C ARG A 1 -10.48 10.33 -21.20
N PRO A 2 -11.76 9.95 -21.05
CA PRO A 2 -12.17 9.17 -19.89
C PRO A 2 -11.50 7.80 -19.97
N SER A 3 -10.66 7.48 -18.98
CA SER A 3 -9.98 6.20 -18.85
C SER A 3 -11.03 5.12 -18.60
N LYS A 4 -11.09 4.11 -19.46
CA LYS A 4 -11.92 2.93 -19.19
C LYS A 4 -11.37 2.27 -17.91
N PRO A 5 -12.22 1.83 -16.98
CA PRO A 5 -11.75 1.19 -15.77
C PRO A 5 -10.89 -0.05 -16.12
N PRO A 6 -9.89 -0.39 -15.29
CA PRO A 6 -9.07 -1.56 -15.50
C PRO A 6 -9.92 -2.84 -15.50
N ILE A 7 -9.52 -3.84 -16.30
CA ILE A 7 -10.28 -5.09 -16.47
C ILE A 7 -10.44 -5.83 -15.13
N TRP A 8 -9.42 -5.82 -14.28
CA TRP A 8 -9.45 -6.47 -12.97
C TRP A 8 -10.48 -5.88 -12.00
N LEU A 9 -11.02 -4.69 -12.27
CA LEU A 9 -11.99 -4.04 -11.39
C LEU A 9 -13.36 -4.75 -11.38
N ILE A 10 -13.60 -5.68 -12.32
CA ILE A 10 -14.82 -6.49 -12.39
C ILE A 10 -14.86 -7.61 -11.34
N ASP A 11 -13.69 -8.06 -10.86
CA ASP A 11 -13.57 -9.13 -9.86
C ASP A 11 -13.78 -8.59 -8.44
N TYR A 12 -13.63 -7.27 -8.27
CA TYR A 12 -13.93 -6.59 -7.03
C TYR A 12 -15.42 -6.27 -6.97
N VAL A 13 -16.07 -6.69 -5.88
CA VAL A 13 -17.45 -6.28 -5.57
C VAL A 13 -17.44 -4.80 -5.18
N LEU A 14 -17.33 -3.91 -6.17
CA LEU A 14 -17.61 -2.49 -6.00
C LEU A 14 -19.12 -2.31 -5.99
N GLN A 15 -19.64 -1.87 -4.84
CA GLN A 15 -21.06 -1.66 -4.69
C GLN A 15 -21.55 -0.53 -5.60
N PRO A 16 -22.61 -0.74 -6.41
CA PRO A 16 -23.20 0.31 -7.22
C PRO A 16 -23.84 1.36 -6.31
N LYS A 17 -23.86 2.62 -6.77
CA LYS A 17 -24.41 3.78 -6.05
C LYS A 17 -25.77 3.44 -5.39
N LYS A 18 -25.83 3.66 -4.07
CA LYS A 18 -26.89 3.35 -3.10
C LYS A 18 -27.03 1.88 -2.73
N THR A 19 -26.08 1.39 -1.95
CA THR A 19 -26.31 0.19 -1.14
C THR A 19 -26.80 0.58 0.25
N THR A 20 -27.99 0.10 0.58
CA THR A 20 -28.49 0.02 1.96
C THR A 20 -27.64 -1.01 2.69
N CYS A 21 -26.42 -0.63 3.08
CA CYS A 21 -25.66 -1.39 4.05
C CYS A 21 -26.48 -1.35 5.35
N HIS A 22 -27.13 -2.46 5.70
CA HIS A 22 -28.00 -2.53 6.89
C HIS A 22 -27.21 -2.32 8.19
N TYR A 23 -25.92 -2.65 8.18
CA TYR A 23 -25.01 -2.54 9.32
C TYR A 23 -23.65 -2.00 8.86
N PRO A 24 -23.55 -0.69 8.55
CA PRO A 24 -22.27 -0.11 8.21
C PRO A 24 -21.34 -0.22 9.42
N VAL A 25 -20.09 -0.62 9.18
CA VAL A 25 -19.07 -0.79 10.23
C VAL A 25 -18.93 0.48 11.08
N SER A 26 -19.11 1.66 10.47
CA SER A 26 -19.08 2.95 11.16
C SER A 26 -20.14 3.13 12.24
N GLN A 27 -21.25 2.38 12.22
CA GLN A 27 -22.28 2.41 13.27
C GLN A 27 -21.96 1.49 14.45
N HIS A 28 -21.05 0.52 14.27
CA HIS A 28 -20.74 -0.49 15.30
C HIS A 28 -19.30 -0.43 15.80
N VAL A 29 -18.42 0.31 15.13
CA VAL A 29 -17.04 0.55 15.57
C VAL A 29 -16.94 1.94 16.19
N SER A 30 -16.60 1.98 17.49
CA SER A 30 -16.41 3.22 18.24
C SER A 30 -15.16 3.15 19.11
N TYR A 31 -14.44 4.27 19.19
CA TYR A 31 -13.27 4.43 20.05
C TYR A 31 -13.65 4.88 21.48
N ASN A 32 -14.94 5.03 21.80
CA ASN A 32 -15.41 5.61 23.07
C ASN A 32 -15.06 4.76 24.31
N GLN A 33 -14.95 3.45 24.15
CA GLN A 33 -14.65 2.51 25.25
C GLN A 33 -13.13 2.32 25.44
N LEU A 34 -12.30 2.89 24.56
CA LEU A 34 -10.86 2.80 24.68
C LEU A 34 -10.34 3.81 25.70
N SER A 35 -9.29 3.44 26.42
CA SER A 35 -8.62 4.36 27.34
C SER A 35 -8.11 5.60 26.58
N SER A 36 -8.04 6.73 27.28
CA SER A 36 -7.51 7.98 26.71
C SER A 36 -6.10 7.78 26.12
N TYR A 37 -5.25 7.02 26.82
CA TYR A 37 -3.92 6.65 26.36
C TYR A 37 -3.95 5.89 25.03
N TYR A 38 -4.76 4.84 24.92
CA TYR A 38 -4.80 4.02 23.72
C TYR A 38 -5.44 4.76 22.54
N ARG A 39 -6.43 5.64 22.78
CA ARG A 39 -6.97 6.53 21.76
C ARG A 39 -5.91 7.48 21.20
N ALA A 40 -5.09 8.07 22.05
CA ALA A 40 -4.00 8.96 21.62
C ALA A 40 -2.96 8.19 20.79
N TYR A 41 -2.62 6.97 21.22
CA TYR A 41 -1.72 6.09 20.47
C TYR A 41 -2.26 5.76 19.07
N LEU A 42 -3.52 5.32 18.97
CA LEU A 42 -4.15 5.03 17.68
C LEU A 42 -4.24 6.28 16.79
N ALA A 43 -4.56 7.45 17.34
CA ALA A 43 -4.58 8.69 16.58
C ALA A 43 -3.21 9.03 16.02
N ALA A 44 -2.14 8.86 16.80
CA ALA A 44 -0.76 9.06 16.34
C ALA A 44 -0.39 8.06 15.24
N TYR A 45 -0.80 6.80 15.37
CA TYR A 45 -0.57 5.78 14.34
C TYR A 45 -1.32 6.09 13.04
N SER A 46 -2.62 6.43 13.13
CA SER A 46 -3.44 6.80 11.98
C SER A 46 -3.00 8.10 11.30
N ALA A 47 -2.20 8.94 11.97
CA ALA A 47 -1.63 10.15 11.39
C ALA A 47 -0.40 9.87 10.52
N ILE A 48 0.16 8.65 10.55
CA ILE A 48 1.26 8.27 9.67
C ILE A 48 0.74 8.23 8.23
N VAL A 49 1.38 9.01 7.35
CA VAL A 49 1.01 9.08 5.94
C VAL A 49 2.00 8.27 5.13
N GLU A 50 1.49 7.29 4.39
CA GLU A 50 2.28 6.53 3.44
C GLU A 50 2.66 7.42 2.24
N PRO A 51 3.91 7.34 1.75
CA PRO A 51 4.34 7.99 0.52
C PRO A 51 3.46 7.54 -0.64
N ARG A 52 3.06 8.49 -1.49
CA ARG A 52 2.22 8.20 -2.66
C ARG A 52 3.03 8.03 -3.93
N THR A 53 4.31 8.43 -3.89
CA THR A 53 5.20 8.37 -5.03
C THR A 53 6.54 7.75 -4.65
N PHE A 54 7.21 7.15 -5.63
CA PHE A 54 8.57 6.63 -5.44
C PHE A 54 9.53 7.72 -4.96
N LYS A 55 9.40 8.95 -5.46
CA LYS A 55 10.26 10.08 -5.06
C LYS A 55 10.10 10.42 -3.58
N GLU A 56 8.89 10.37 -3.04
CA GLU A 56 8.64 10.56 -1.61
C GLU A 56 9.20 9.39 -0.80
N ALA A 57 8.94 8.14 -1.21
CA ALA A 57 9.40 6.95 -0.50
C ALA A 57 10.93 6.85 -0.47
N SER A 58 11.60 7.10 -1.60
CA SER A 58 13.06 7.05 -1.72
C SER A 58 13.80 8.15 -0.96
N ALA A 59 13.09 9.17 -0.48
CA ALA A 59 13.65 10.22 0.37
C ALA A 59 13.38 9.97 1.86
N ASP A 60 12.48 9.04 2.20
CA ASP A 60 12.14 8.71 3.59
C ASP A 60 13.06 7.58 4.10
N PRO A 61 13.89 7.82 5.14
CA PRO A 61 14.79 6.81 5.70
C PRO A 61 14.10 5.50 6.11
N LYS A 62 12.85 5.54 6.61
CA LYS A 62 12.13 4.34 7.04
C LYS A 62 11.79 3.45 5.86
N TRP A 63 11.40 4.04 4.74
CA TRP A 63 11.09 3.32 3.52
C TRP A 63 12.35 2.79 2.83
N ILE A 64 13.46 3.54 2.89
CA ILE A 64 14.76 3.07 2.43
C ILE A 64 15.22 1.85 3.23
N GLU A 65 15.12 1.90 4.56
CA GLU A 65 15.47 0.78 5.43
C GLU A 65 14.60 -0.45 5.14
N ALA A 66 13.28 -0.28 5.01
CA ALA A 66 12.37 -1.36 4.66
C ALA A 66 12.72 -1.99 3.29
N MET A 67 13.04 -1.16 2.28
CA MET A 67 13.46 -1.64 0.96
C MET A 67 14.77 -2.42 1.01
N GLN A 68 15.73 -1.98 1.83
CA GLN A 68 16.99 -2.70 2.03
C GLN A 68 16.77 -4.05 2.72
N ALA A 69 15.91 -4.10 3.73
CA ALA A 69 15.56 -5.33 4.43
C ALA A 69 14.92 -6.35 3.46
N GLU A 70 13.99 -5.91 2.62
CA GLU A 70 13.39 -6.76 1.58
C GLU A 70 14.46 -7.27 0.59
N ASN A 71 15.33 -6.39 0.08
CA ASN A 71 16.40 -6.80 -0.82
C ASN A 71 17.33 -7.85 -0.19
N SER A 72 17.68 -7.70 1.09
CA SER A 72 18.47 -8.71 1.82
C SER A 72 17.72 -10.03 1.91
N ALA A 73 16.43 -9.99 2.30
CA ALA A 73 15.62 -11.19 2.41
C ALA A 73 15.48 -11.94 1.07
N LEU A 74 15.38 -11.22 -0.05
CA LEU A 74 15.31 -11.82 -1.39
C LEU A 74 16.62 -12.53 -1.77
N GLN A 75 17.76 -11.95 -1.39
CA GLN A 75 19.09 -12.55 -1.59
C GLN A 75 19.27 -13.78 -0.71
N ASP A 76 18.95 -13.68 0.58
CA ASP A 76 19.09 -14.78 1.55
C ASP A 76 18.21 -15.98 1.15
N ASN A 77 17.01 -15.71 0.65
CA ASN A 77 16.09 -16.74 0.18
C ASN A 77 16.47 -17.31 -1.20
N ASN A 78 17.55 -16.85 -1.84
CA ASN A 78 17.99 -17.24 -3.19
C ASN A 78 16.84 -17.21 -4.24
N THR A 79 15.84 -16.34 -4.01
CA THR A 79 14.65 -16.28 -4.87
C THR A 79 14.88 -15.32 -6.04
N TRP A 80 15.78 -14.34 -5.85
CA TRP A 80 16.14 -13.35 -6.86
C TRP A 80 17.65 -13.25 -7.00
N SER A 81 18.11 -13.13 -8.25
CA SER A 81 19.49 -12.80 -8.58
C SER A 81 19.51 -11.51 -9.38
N LEU A 82 20.43 -10.61 -9.04
CA LEU A 82 20.65 -9.42 -9.84
C LEU A 82 21.43 -9.82 -11.09
N VAL A 83 20.84 -9.58 -12.27
CA VAL A 83 21.46 -9.89 -13.56
C VAL A 83 21.52 -8.63 -14.40
N ASP A 84 22.56 -8.53 -15.22
CA ASP A 84 22.67 -7.45 -16.20
C ASP A 84 21.56 -7.57 -17.25
N LEU A 85 21.19 -6.43 -17.83
CA LEU A 85 20.21 -6.39 -18.91
C LEU A 85 20.73 -7.20 -20.11
N PRO A 86 20.00 -8.22 -20.59
CA PRO A 86 20.45 -9.03 -21.72
C PRO A 86 20.54 -8.20 -23.00
N GLN A 87 21.51 -8.51 -23.85
CA GLN A 87 21.72 -7.80 -25.12
C GLN A 87 20.44 -7.81 -25.98
N GLY A 88 20.04 -6.63 -26.47
CA GLY A 88 18.86 -6.47 -27.32
C GLY A 88 17.52 -6.48 -26.57
N LYS A 89 17.53 -6.53 -25.23
CA LYS A 89 16.33 -6.34 -24.42
C LYS A 89 16.23 -4.90 -23.94
N VAL A 90 15.00 -4.42 -23.82
CA VAL A 90 14.68 -3.11 -23.26
C VAL A 90 14.22 -3.33 -21.82
N PRO A 91 14.77 -2.61 -20.84
CA PRO A 91 14.31 -2.73 -19.46
C PRO A 91 12.85 -2.26 -19.41
N ILE A 92 12.04 -2.95 -18.62
CA ILE A 92 10.66 -2.52 -18.39
C ILE A 92 10.73 -1.21 -17.60
N GLY A 93 10.38 -0.11 -18.24
CA GLY A 93 10.30 1.19 -17.60
C GLY A 93 9.13 1.25 -16.63
N CYS A 94 9.29 2.01 -15.55
CA CYS A 94 8.20 2.43 -14.67
C CYS A 94 7.78 3.85 -15.11
N GLN A 95 6.48 4.11 -15.26
CA GLN A 95 5.93 5.46 -15.49
C GLN A 95 5.65 6.16 -14.17
#